data_AF-R0MIL9-F1
#
_entry.id   AF-R0MIL9-F1
#
_cell.length_a   1.000
_cell.length_b   1.000
_cell.length_c   1.000
_cell.angle_alpha   90.00
_cell.angle_beta   90.00
_cell.angle_gamma   90.00
#
_symmetry.space_group_name_H-M   'P 1'
#
loop_
_entity.id
_entity.type
_entity.pdbx_description
1 polymer ?
#
loop_
_entity_poly.entity_id
_entity_poly.type
_entity_poly.pdbx_seq_one_letter_code
_entity_poly.pdbx_strand_id
1 'polypeptide(L)'
;MQANKQKLYLNKQIKHEQTLSKYNPISCLTNKLYFSFSFFKPMNLLNKIDPPIDYHGQELAKKLFYLIIYLGYAISLGVGIIKSDLKYTLFAGILTVAICFVIITPSWRFYRKNPLKFVKVKNE
;
A
#
# COMPACT_ATOMS: atom_id res chain seq x y z
N MET A 1 14.10 20.47 6.58
CA MET A 1 15.00 19.28 6.51
C MET A 1 14.28 17.98 6.10
N GLN A 2 13.10 17.65 6.65
CA GLN A 2 12.42 16.36 6.38
C GLN A 2 12.05 16.11 4.90
N ALA A 3 11.63 17.16 4.16
CA ALA A 3 11.29 17.06 2.74
C ALA A 3 12.48 16.66 1.85
N ASN A 4 13.71 17.05 2.22
CA ASN A 4 14.91 16.73 1.44
C ASN A 4 15.33 15.27 1.66
N LYS A 5 15.13 14.77 2.88
CA LYS A 5 15.34 13.35 3.22
C LYS A 5 14.39 12.46 2.43
N GLN A 6 13.12 12.83 2.31
CA GLN A 6 12.13 12.10 1.52
C GLN A 6 12.49 12.06 0.03
N LYS A 7 12.91 13.18 -0.56
CA LYS A 7 13.41 13.21 -1.95
C LYS A 7 14.61 12.29 -2.16
N LEU A 8 15.53 12.22 -1.19
CA LEU A 8 16.67 11.32 -1.22
C LEU A 8 16.25 9.84 -1.17
N TYR A 9 15.29 9.49 -0.30
CA TYR A 9 14.75 8.14 -0.23
C TYR A 9 14.04 7.75 -1.53
N LEU A 10 13.26 8.66 -2.12
CA LEU A 10 12.57 8.43 -3.40
C LEU A 10 13.55 8.18 -4.54
N ASN A 11 14.60 9.01 -4.67
CA ASN A 11 15.62 8.79 -5.69
C ASN A 11 16.38 7.47 -5.52
N LYS A 12 16.62 7.04 -4.28
CA LYS A 12 17.29 5.77 -3.99
C LYS A 12 16.41 4.57 -4.36
N GLN A 13 15.11 4.65 -4.11
CA GLN A 13 14.14 3.60 -4.48
C GLN A 13 13.97 3.49 -6.00
N ILE A 14 13.82 4.63 -6.70
CA ILE A 14 13.73 4.68 -8.17
C ILE A 14 14.96 4.06 -8.82
N LYS A 15 16.17 4.34 -8.31
CA LYS A 15 17.41 3.76 -8.83
C LYS A 15 17.46 2.24 -8.64
N HIS A 16 16.97 1.71 -7.51
CA HIS A 16 16.90 0.27 -7.26
C HIS A 16 15.87 -0.44 -8.16
N GLU A 17 14.69 0.13 -8.36
CA GLU A 17 13.67 -0.44 -9.27
C GLU A 17 14.16 -0.45 -10.73
N GLN A 18 14.87 0.60 -11.16
CA GLN A 18 15.48 0.66 -12.50
C GLN A 18 16.59 -0.38 -12.70
N THR A 19 17.37 -0.71 -11.65
CA THR A 19 18.36 -1.80 -11.74
C THR A 19 17.73 -3.19 -11.80
N LEU A 20 16.60 -3.41 -11.12
CA LEU A 20 15.89 -4.70 -11.13
C LEU A 20 15.15 -4.94 -12.45
N SER A 21 14.61 -3.88 -13.08
CA SER A 21 14.01 -3.98 -14.42
C SER A 21 15.02 -4.36 -15.52
N LYS A 22 16.32 -4.11 -15.30
CA LYS A 22 17.39 -4.34 -16.28
C LYS A 22 17.99 -5.75 -16.21
N TYR A 23 17.74 -6.51 -15.13
CA TYR A 23 18.31 -7.84 -14.93
C TYR A 23 17.21 -8.85 -14.63
N ASN A 24 16.71 -9.55 -15.65
CA ASN A 24 15.73 -10.62 -15.44
C ASN A 24 16.10 -11.90 -16.23
N PRO A 25 17.05 -12.72 -15.73
CA PRO A 25 17.36 -14.02 -16.29
C PRO A 25 16.34 -15.12 -15.92
N ILE A 26 15.27 -14.79 -15.17
CA ILE A 26 14.37 -15.76 -14.51
C ILE A 26 13.06 -15.99 -15.32
N SER A 27 12.90 -15.35 -16.48
CA SER A 27 11.69 -15.45 -17.32
C SER A 27 11.40 -16.85 -17.88
N CYS A 28 12.37 -17.77 -17.86
CA CYS A 28 12.20 -19.12 -18.44
C CYS A 28 11.63 -20.16 -17.45
N LEU A 29 11.90 -20.02 -16.14
CA LEU A 29 11.54 -21.05 -15.15
C LEU A 29 10.23 -20.79 -14.39
N THR A 30 9.70 -19.57 -14.49
CA THR A 30 8.50 -19.16 -13.73
C THR A 30 7.19 -19.57 -14.39
N ASN A 31 7.17 -19.92 -15.68
CA ASN A 31 5.93 -20.24 -16.40
C ASN A 31 5.16 -21.46 -15.85
N LYS A 32 5.81 -22.36 -15.10
CA LYS A 32 5.16 -23.58 -14.58
C LYS A 32 4.45 -23.39 -13.23
N LEU A 33 4.69 -22.30 -12.52
CA LEU A 33 4.12 -22.05 -11.18
C LEU A 33 3.01 -20.97 -11.16
N TYR A 34 2.84 -20.21 -12.25
CA TYR A 34 1.76 -19.21 -12.40
C TYR A 34 0.38 -19.83 -12.67
N PHE A 35 0.30 -21.16 -12.84
CA PHE A 35 -0.92 -21.86 -13.25
C PHE A 35 -2.01 -21.92 -12.16
N SER A 36 -1.73 -21.54 -10.90
CA SER A 36 -2.74 -21.66 -9.82
C SER A 36 -3.41 -20.34 -9.39
N PHE A 37 -3.00 -19.18 -9.91
CA PHE A 37 -3.59 -17.89 -9.48
C PHE A 37 -3.92 -16.93 -10.64
N SER A 38 -4.33 -17.47 -11.78
CA SER A 38 -4.81 -16.70 -12.93
C SER A 38 -6.30 -16.96 -13.19
N PHE A 39 -7.17 -16.75 -12.20
CA PHE A 39 -8.60 -17.09 -12.38
C PHE A 39 -9.45 -15.99 -13.03
N PHE A 40 -9.12 -14.69 -12.99
CA PHE A 40 -10.02 -13.72 -13.63
C PHE A 40 -9.36 -12.38 -13.96
N LYS A 41 -9.00 -12.14 -15.22
CA LYS A 41 -8.72 -10.81 -15.76
C LYS A 41 -9.71 -10.47 -16.87
N PRO A 42 -10.82 -9.77 -16.59
CA PRO A 42 -11.64 -9.17 -17.63
C PRO A 42 -10.98 -7.84 -18.07
N MET A 43 -10.56 -7.80 -19.32
CA MET A 43 -10.06 -6.60 -20.00
C MET A 43 -11.20 -5.58 -20.08
N ASN A 44 -11.03 -4.41 -19.46
CA ASN A 44 -11.86 -3.17 -19.45
C ASN A 44 -12.10 -2.61 -18.04
N LEU A 45 -12.21 -3.44 -16.99
CA LEU A 45 -12.31 -2.98 -15.60
C LEU A 45 -10.92 -2.69 -15.00
N LEU A 46 -9.90 -3.41 -15.45
CA LEU A 46 -8.53 -3.35 -14.95
C LEU A 46 -7.88 -1.97 -15.08
N ASN A 47 -8.16 -1.22 -16.15
CA ASN A 47 -7.62 0.14 -16.31
C ASN A 47 -8.20 1.15 -15.29
N LYS A 48 -9.33 0.83 -14.64
CA LYS A 48 -9.89 1.61 -13.53
C LYS A 48 -9.39 1.10 -12.17
N ILE A 49 -8.96 -0.16 -12.11
CA ILE A 49 -8.45 -0.85 -10.91
C ILE A 49 -6.96 -0.58 -10.70
N ASP A 50 -6.19 -0.39 -11.79
CA ASP A 50 -4.76 -0.09 -11.77
C ASP A 50 -4.51 1.39 -12.14
N PRO A 51 -4.80 2.33 -11.22
CA PRO A 51 -4.47 3.74 -11.43
C PRO A 51 -2.94 3.91 -11.53
N PRO A 52 -2.47 4.96 -12.22
CA PRO A 52 -1.05 5.30 -12.22
C PRO A 52 -0.51 5.43 -10.80
N ILE A 53 0.71 4.92 -10.60
CA ILE A 53 1.37 4.88 -9.28
C ILE A 53 1.47 6.30 -8.71
N ASP A 54 1.05 6.47 -7.45
CA ASP A 54 1.16 7.72 -6.68
C ASP A 54 1.87 7.44 -5.34
N TYR A 55 3.16 7.81 -5.25
CA TYR A 55 3.95 7.63 -4.02
C TYR A 55 3.49 8.55 -2.87
N HIS A 56 2.95 9.73 -3.18
CA HIS A 56 2.48 10.66 -2.17
C HIS A 56 1.21 10.12 -1.50
N GLY A 57 0.30 9.59 -2.29
CA GLY A 57 -0.87 8.85 -1.82
C GLY A 57 -0.52 7.67 -0.92
N GLN A 58 0.48 6.87 -1.33
CA GLN A 58 0.96 5.75 -0.53
C GLN A 58 1.59 6.20 0.81
N GLU A 59 2.35 7.29 0.82
CA GLU A 59 2.93 7.84 2.05
C GLU A 59 1.84 8.32 3.03
N LEU A 60 0.80 8.98 2.51
CA LEU A 60 -0.35 9.39 3.32
C LEU A 60 -1.09 8.17 3.90
N ALA A 61 -1.34 7.14 3.07
CA ALA A 61 -1.98 5.90 3.50
C ALA A 61 -1.20 5.22 4.63
N LYS A 62 0.14 5.14 4.51
CA LYS A 62 1.00 4.60 5.57
C LYS A 62 0.91 5.39 6.87
N LYS A 63 0.94 6.73 6.81
CA LYS A 63 0.81 7.56 8.02
C LYS A 63 -0.54 7.37 8.69
N LEU A 64 -1.60 7.31 7.91
CA LEU A 64 -2.95 7.10 8.42
C LEU A 64 -3.11 5.70 9.03
N PHE A 65 -2.47 4.68 8.45
CA PHE A 65 -2.40 3.32 9.01
C PHE A 65 -1.85 3.33 10.42
N TYR A 66 -0.65 3.90 10.62
CA TYR A 66 -0.05 3.96 11.94
C TYR A 66 -0.90 4.76 12.93
N LEU A 67 -1.52 5.85 12.49
CA LEU A 67 -2.39 6.66 13.33
C LEU A 67 -3.62 5.88 13.81
N ILE A 68 -4.35 5.24 12.89
CA ILE A 68 -5.59 4.51 13.20
C ILE A 68 -5.29 3.30 14.08
N ILE A 69 -4.26 2.53 13.73
CA ILE A 69 -3.88 1.34 14.51
C ILE A 69 -3.43 1.74 15.90
N TYR A 70 -2.53 2.72 16.03
CA TYR A 70 -2.02 3.14 17.35
C TYR A 70 -3.13 3.64 18.27
N LEU A 71 -3.98 4.56 17.78
CA LEU A 71 -5.08 5.11 18.56
C LEU A 71 -6.16 4.05 18.84
N GLY A 72 -6.53 3.25 17.86
CA GLY A 72 -7.58 2.25 18.01
C GLY A 72 -7.21 1.13 18.98
N TYR A 73 -5.95 0.65 18.96
CA TYR A 73 -5.49 -0.32 19.96
C TYR A 73 -5.36 0.30 21.36
N ALA A 74 -4.95 1.57 21.48
CA ALA A 74 -4.94 2.25 22.78
C ALA A 74 -6.37 2.35 23.37
N ILE A 75 -7.36 2.70 22.55
CA ILE A 75 -8.78 2.73 22.95
C ILE A 75 -9.29 1.33 23.30
N SER A 76 -8.96 0.33 22.48
CA SER A 76 -9.34 -1.07 22.73
C SER A 76 -8.84 -1.57 24.09
N LEU A 77 -7.58 -1.29 24.43
CA LEU A 77 -7.02 -1.60 25.74
C LEU A 77 -7.73 -0.83 26.86
N GLY A 78 -8.01 0.46 26.68
CA GLY A 78 -8.74 1.28 27.65
C GLY A 78 -10.14 0.72 27.96
N VAL A 79 -10.89 0.33 26.93
CA VAL A 79 -12.21 -0.31 27.08
C VAL A 79 -12.09 -1.64 27.83
N GLY A 80 -11.07 -2.44 27.49
CA GLY A 80 -10.76 -3.69 28.17
C GLY A 80 -10.51 -3.52 29.67
N ILE A 81 -9.72 -2.51 30.05
CA ILE A 81 -9.40 -2.21 31.45
C ILE A 81 -10.67 -1.80 32.22
N ILE A 82 -11.49 -0.91 31.64
CA ILE A 82 -12.73 -0.43 32.28
C ILE A 82 -13.72 -1.58 32.51
N LYS A 83 -13.83 -2.50 31.54
CA LYS A 83 -14.73 -3.66 31.63
C LYS A 83 -14.11 -4.86 32.37
N SER A 84 -12.81 -4.85 32.62
CA SER A 84 -12.04 -5.97 33.21
C SER A 84 -12.23 -7.30 32.46
N ASP A 85 -12.52 -7.23 31.16
CA ASP A 85 -12.90 -8.38 30.35
C ASP A 85 -12.16 -8.37 29.01
N LEU A 86 -11.38 -9.43 28.74
CA LEU A 86 -10.56 -9.56 27.52
C LEU A 86 -11.41 -9.61 26.24
N LYS A 87 -12.65 -10.10 26.34
CA LYS A 87 -13.56 -10.22 25.19
C LYS A 87 -13.80 -8.86 24.53
N TYR A 88 -14.04 -7.81 25.33
CA TYR A 88 -14.30 -6.47 24.80
C TYR A 88 -13.07 -5.87 24.11
N THR A 89 -11.87 -6.10 24.65
CA THR A 89 -10.60 -5.72 24.01
C THR A 89 -10.47 -6.37 22.63
N LEU A 90 -10.73 -7.67 22.53
CA LEU A 90 -10.61 -8.40 21.27
C LEU A 90 -11.61 -7.90 20.23
N PHE A 91 -12.89 -7.74 20.60
CA PHE A 91 -13.90 -7.20 19.70
C PHE A 91 -13.57 -5.77 19.24
N ALA A 92 -13.14 -4.89 20.15
CA ALA A 92 -12.73 -3.53 19.81
C ALA A 92 -11.48 -3.50 18.91
N GLY A 93 -10.53 -4.42 19.12
CA GLY A 93 -9.35 -4.58 18.28
C GLY A 93 -9.69 -5.04 16.87
N ILE A 94 -10.55 -6.05 16.72
CA ILE A 94 -11.03 -6.52 15.40
C ILE A 94 -11.79 -5.41 14.69
N LEU A 95 -12.66 -4.68 15.40
CA LEU A 95 -13.39 -3.55 14.85
C LEU A 95 -12.43 -2.46 14.34
N THR A 96 -11.36 -2.17 15.08
CA THR A 96 -10.31 -1.23 14.68
C THR A 96 -9.64 -1.66 13.37
N VAL A 97 -9.28 -2.94 13.26
CA VAL A 97 -8.65 -3.49 12.04
C VAL A 97 -9.63 -3.43 10.86
N ALA A 98 -10.90 -3.75 11.06
CA ALA A 98 -11.92 -3.66 10.02
C ALA A 98 -12.09 -2.23 9.50
N ILE A 99 -12.15 -1.24 10.40
CA ILE A 99 -12.20 0.19 10.04
C ILE A 99 -10.94 0.59 9.28
N CYS A 100 -9.76 0.19 9.77
CA CYS A 100 -8.48 0.46 9.12
C CYS A 100 -8.45 -0.09 7.68
N PHE A 101 -8.91 -1.33 7.50
CA PHE A 101 -8.98 -1.98 6.19
C PHE A 101 -9.89 -1.22 5.22
N VAL A 102 -11.07 -0.80 5.65
CA VAL A 102 -12.00 -0.02 4.81
C VAL A 102 -11.43 1.34 4.43
N ILE A 103 -10.69 2.00 5.32
CA ILE A 103 -10.15 3.34 5.07
C ILE A 103 -8.91 3.31 4.17
N ILE A 104 -8.09 2.26 4.27
CA ILE A 104 -6.74 2.26 3.70
C ILE A 104 -6.62 1.39 2.46
N THR A 105 -7.27 0.23 2.45
CA THR A 105 -7.15 -0.75 1.35
C THR A 105 -7.69 -0.23 0.02
N PRO A 106 -8.92 0.32 -0.06
CA PRO A 106 -9.39 0.91 -1.31
C PRO A 106 -8.60 2.17 -1.65
N SER A 107 -8.22 2.29 -2.92
CA SER A 107 -7.60 3.49 -3.45
C SER A 107 -8.64 4.62 -3.57
N TRP A 108 -8.94 5.29 -2.46
CA TRP A 108 -9.87 6.43 -2.45
C TRP A 108 -9.37 7.56 -3.36
N ARG A 109 -10.31 8.39 -3.85
CA ARG A 109 -9.98 9.58 -4.66
C ARG A 109 -9.01 10.53 -3.95
N PHE A 110 -9.03 10.55 -2.61
CA PHE A 110 -8.11 11.34 -1.79
C PHE A 110 -6.64 10.95 -1.98
N TYR A 111 -6.33 9.67 -2.19
CA TYR A 111 -4.96 9.17 -2.34
C TYR A 111 -4.40 9.32 -3.75
N ARG A 112 -5.20 9.73 -4.76
CA ARG A 112 -4.77 9.75 -6.18
C ARG A 112 -4.66 11.16 -6.76
N LYS A 113 -4.15 12.11 -5.97
CA LYS A 113 -4.07 13.51 -6.39
C LYS A 113 -2.84 13.81 -7.26
N ASN A 114 -1.76 13.02 -7.15
CA ASN A 114 -0.48 13.31 -7.79
C ASN A 114 0.07 12.07 -8.53
N PRO A 115 -0.57 11.65 -9.64
CA PRO A 115 -0.09 10.50 -10.39
C PRO A 115 1.29 10.78 -11.02
N LEU A 116 2.19 9.79 -10.96
CA LEU A 116 3.50 9.89 -11.57
C LEU A 116 3.38 9.89 -13.10
N LYS A 117 4.16 10.77 -13.74
CA LYS A 117 4.32 10.80 -15.20
C LYS A 117 5.66 10.15 -15.56
N PHE A 118 5.62 8.98 -16.18
CA PHE A 118 6.80 8.35 -16.71
C PHE A 118 7.28 9.10 -17.96
N VAL A 119 8.52 9.60 -17.93
CA VAL A 119 9.16 10.20 -19.10
C VAL A 119 9.80 9.07 -19.90
N LYS A 120 9.55 9.03 -21.23
CA LYS A 120 10.24 8.08 -22.11
C LYS A 120 11.72 8.44 -22.19
N VAL A 121 12.58 7.42 -22.13
CA VAL A 121 14.02 7.59 -22.37
C VAL A 121 14.21 8.12 -23.80
N LYS A 122 14.97 9.20 -23.95
CA LYS A 122 15.34 9.73 -25.26
C LYS A 122 16.35 8.76 -25.86
N ASN A 123 15.99 8.13 -26.97
CA ASN A 123 16.94 7.31 -27.74
C ASN A 123 17.81 8.27 -28.56
N GLU A 124 19.12 8.18 -28.39
CA GLU A 124 20.13 8.92 -29.16
C GLU A 124 20.47 8.17 -30.45
#